data_AF-A0A1Q3GMZ2-F1
#
_entry.id   AF-A0A1Q3GMZ2-F1
#
_cell.length_a   1.000
_cell.length_b   1.000
_cell.length_c   1.000
_cell.angle_alpha   90.00
_cell.angle_beta   90.00
_cell.angle_gamma   90.00
#
_symmetry.space_group_name_H-M   'P 1'
#
loop_
_entity.id
_entity.type
_entity.pdbx_description
1 polymer ?
#
loop_
_entity_poly.entity_id
_entity_poly.type
_entity_poly.pdbx_seq_one_letter_code
_entity_poly.pdbx_strand_id
1 'polypeptide(L)'
;MMRLIIGLLLVISPRIILGQLHQVSVSFTKDSKTIELQDDFQIYIVFKDSISTTVIKPVIKSNAFLMPIFKKGTIGIIVFRYKKYLIALKRGVYLDQSVEFNFGIDYKPFDSELTNGRKLEKVKLIDYLKVYPKKTGDGVISTGYIQDVKLYKISILKLINPKGRLKNLKS
;
A
#
# COMPACT_ATOMS: atom_id res chain seq x y z
N MET A 1 -32.62 61.14 -5.15
CA MET A 1 -32.87 60.28 -3.96
C MET A 1 -32.50 58.85 -4.34
N MET A 2 -31.44 58.35 -3.72
CA MET A 2 -30.76 57.08 -4.06
C MET A 2 -31.14 56.02 -3.04
N ARG A 3 -31.68 54.87 -3.47
CA ARG A 3 -31.85 53.68 -2.63
C ARG A 3 -31.22 52.49 -3.35
N LEU A 4 -29.98 52.22 -2.97
CA LEU A 4 -29.21 51.06 -3.41
C LEU A 4 -29.54 49.91 -2.43
N ILE A 5 -30.31 48.93 -2.86
CA ILE A 5 -30.56 47.70 -2.09
C ILE A 5 -29.49 46.69 -2.51
N ILE A 6 -28.44 46.56 -1.71
CA ILE A 6 -27.44 45.50 -1.88
C ILE A 6 -28.00 44.23 -1.21
N GLY A 7 -28.63 43.38 -2.02
CA GLY A 7 -29.04 42.04 -1.61
C GLY A 7 -27.82 41.13 -1.50
N LEU A 8 -27.41 40.83 -0.27
CA LEU A 8 -26.36 39.86 0.01
C LEU A 8 -26.88 38.44 -0.27
N LEU A 9 -26.59 37.90 -1.46
CA LEU A 9 -26.80 36.49 -1.76
C LEU A 9 -25.75 35.67 -1.01
N LEU A 10 -26.13 35.10 0.13
CA LEU A 10 -25.37 34.04 0.78
C LEU A 10 -25.42 32.80 -0.11
N VAL A 11 -24.39 32.61 -0.94
CA VAL A 11 -24.14 31.35 -1.64
C VAL A 11 -23.75 30.33 -0.57
N ILE A 12 -24.73 29.57 -0.10
CA ILE A 12 -24.49 28.41 0.77
C ILE A 12 -23.90 27.32 -0.13
N SER A 13 -22.58 27.31 -0.27
CA SER A 13 -21.88 26.21 -0.92
C SER A 13 -22.23 24.92 -0.18
N PRO A 14 -22.81 23.89 -0.84
CA PRO A 14 -23.03 22.62 -0.19
C PRO A 14 -21.67 22.07 0.23
N ARG A 15 -21.42 22.02 1.54
CA ARG A 15 -20.32 21.25 2.11
C ARG A 15 -20.68 19.78 1.87
N ILE A 16 -20.29 19.27 0.70
CA ILE A 16 -20.24 17.83 0.49
C ILE A 16 -19.28 17.33 1.57
N ILE A 17 -19.82 16.61 2.56
CA ILE A 17 -19.00 15.82 3.49
C ILE A 17 -18.50 14.63 2.67
N LEU A 18 -17.56 14.91 1.76
CA LEU A 18 -16.66 13.92 1.20
C LEU A 18 -15.73 13.56 2.37
N GLY A 19 -15.80 12.31 2.85
CA GLY A 19 -14.86 11.84 3.85
C GLY A 19 -13.43 12.20 3.43
N GLN A 20 -12.64 12.71 4.37
CA GLN A 20 -11.31 13.22 4.07
C GLN A 20 -10.45 12.09 3.49
N LEU A 21 -10.09 12.19 2.21
CA LEU A 21 -9.13 11.26 1.61
C LEU A 21 -7.76 11.49 2.26
N HIS A 22 -7.13 10.40 2.66
CA HIS A 22 -5.81 10.43 3.26
C HIS A 22 -4.74 10.12 2.22
N GLN A 23 -3.68 10.92 2.20
CA GLN A 23 -2.55 10.69 1.32
C GLN A 23 -1.64 9.61 1.91
N VAL A 24 -1.19 8.71 1.06
CA VAL A 24 -0.17 7.71 1.37
C VAL A 24 1.06 8.04 0.55
N SER A 25 2.12 8.49 1.21
CA SER A 25 3.45 8.58 0.59
C SER A 25 4.08 7.19 0.56
N VAL A 26 4.83 6.86 -0.48
CA VAL A 26 5.39 5.52 -0.70
C VAL A 26 6.90 5.61 -0.87
N SER A 27 7.61 4.78 -0.13
CA SER A 27 9.05 4.56 -0.26
C SER A 27 9.31 3.06 -0.44
N PHE A 28 10.45 2.71 -1.03
CA PHE A 28 10.88 1.32 -1.22
C PHE A 28 12.32 1.14 -0.81
N THR A 29 12.58 0.11 -0.01
CA THR A 29 13.91 -0.28 0.46
C THR A 29 14.24 -1.69 -0.02
N LYS A 30 15.45 -1.89 -0.54
CA LYS A 30 15.97 -3.21 -0.89
C LYS A 30 17.30 -3.44 -0.22
N ASP A 31 17.41 -4.49 0.57
CA ASP A 31 18.63 -4.85 1.32
C ASP A 31 19.18 -3.62 2.09
N SER A 32 18.30 -3.01 2.88
CA SER A 32 18.53 -1.78 3.66
C SER A 32 18.91 -0.51 2.86
N LYS A 33 18.78 -0.53 1.52
CA LYS A 33 19.03 0.64 0.66
C LYS A 33 17.74 1.19 0.07
N THR A 34 17.50 2.49 0.25
CA THR A 34 16.38 3.19 -0.38
C THR A 34 16.55 3.19 -1.90
N ILE A 35 15.47 2.84 -2.59
CA ILE A 35 15.37 2.83 -4.05
C ILE A 35 14.47 3.98 -4.47
N GLU A 36 14.95 4.77 -5.43
CA GLU A 36 14.16 5.83 -6.02
C GLU A 36 13.09 5.25 -6.96
N LEU A 37 11.83 5.61 -6.70
CA LEU A 37 10.66 5.08 -7.41
C LEU A 37 10.24 5.95 -8.61
N GLN A 38 10.27 7.27 -8.51
CA GLN A 38 9.86 8.16 -9.62
C GLN A 38 8.49 7.77 -10.26
N ASP A 39 7.49 7.42 -9.44
CA ASP A 39 6.15 6.98 -9.86
C ASP A 39 6.08 5.67 -10.70
N ASP A 40 7.18 4.96 -10.93
CA ASP A 40 7.24 3.77 -11.80
C ASP A 40 6.73 2.45 -11.13
N PHE A 41 5.98 2.58 -10.04
CA PHE A 41 5.48 1.48 -9.23
C PHE A 41 3.95 1.39 -9.27
N GLN A 42 3.43 0.29 -8.74
CA GLN A 42 2.00 0.03 -8.67
C GLN A 42 1.63 -0.41 -7.27
N ILE A 43 0.52 0.13 -6.77
CA ILE A 43 -0.15 -0.32 -5.56
C ILE A 43 -1.46 -1.00 -5.98
N TYR A 44 -1.77 -2.10 -5.31
CA TYR A 44 -3.08 -2.74 -5.39
C TYR A 44 -3.61 -2.97 -3.98
N ILE A 45 -4.89 -2.71 -3.80
CA ILE A 45 -5.62 -3.05 -2.58
C ILE A 45 -6.59 -4.16 -2.94
N VAL A 46 -6.34 -5.35 -2.41
CA VAL A 46 -7.06 -6.57 -2.78
C VAL A 46 -7.94 -7.02 -1.61
N PHE A 47 -9.22 -7.23 -1.90
CA PHE A 47 -10.16 -7.90 -1.02
C PHE A 47 -10.55 -9.23 -1.65
N LYS A 48 -10.35 -10.30 -0.91
CA LYS A 48 -10.67 -11.66 -1.37
C LYS A 48 -11.64 -12.27 -0.38
N ASP A 49 -12.81 -12.65 -0.86
CA ASP A 49 -13.77 -13.49 -0.16
C ASP A 49 -13.83 -14.88 -0.82
N SER A 50 -14.78 -15.73 -0.41
CA SER A 50 -14.92 -17.09 -0.93
C SER A 50 -15.39 -17.15 -2.39
N ILE A 51 -15.97 -16.07 -2.92
CA ILE A 51 -16.70 -16.05 -4.20
C ILE A 51 -16.02 -15.09 -5.20
N SER A 52 -15.42 -14.02 -4.70
CA SER A 52 -14.95 -12.89 -5.49
C SER A 52 -13.59 -12.36 -5.01
N THR A 53 -12.89 -11.72 -5.95
CA THR A 53 -11.68 -10.95 -5.64
C THR A 53 -11.85 -9.58 -6.25
N THR A 54 -11.89 -8.57 -5.39
CA THR A 54 -11.92 -7.16 -5.77
C THR A 54 -10.50 -6.60 -5.71
N VAL A 55 -10.07 -5.95 -6.79
CA VAL A 55 -8.74 -5.33 -6.89
C VAL A 55 -8.92 -3.85 -7.19
N ILE A 56 -8.48 -3.00 -6.27
CA ILE A 56 -8.47 -1.55 -6.44
C ILE A 56 -7.05 -1.11 -6.77
N LYS A 57 -6.88 -0.35 -7.85
CA LYS A 57 -5.59 0.20 -8.29
C LYS A 57 -5.62 1.73 -8.20
N PRO A 58 -5.16 2.34 -7.10
CA PRO A 58 -5.09 3.79 -6.99
C PRO A 58 -4.09 4.38 -8.01
N VAL A 59 -4.31 5.64 -8.37
CA VAL A 59 -3.41 6.40 -9.25
C VAL A 59 -2.21 6.88 -8.43
N ILE A 60 -1.02 6.68 -8.97
CA ILE A 60 0.25 7.10 -8.36
C ILE A 60 0.66 8.46 -8.94
N LYS A 61 1.06 9.39 -8.07
CA LYS A 61 1.65 10.68 -8.43
C LYS A 61 2.57 11.16 -7.31
N SER A 62 3.78 11.60 -7.65
CA SER A 62 4.77 12.13 -6.69
C SER A 62 5.09 11.15 -5.55
N ASN A 63 5.32 9.89 -5.91
CA ASN A 63 5.48 8.72 -5.07
C ASN A 63 4.39 8.59 -4.01
N ALA A 64 3.16 8.96 -4.34
CA ALA A 64 2.04 8.94 -3.42
C ALA A 64 0.74 8.56 -4.12
N PHE A 65 -0.26 8.21 -3.31
CA PHE A 65 -1.63 8.02 -3.77
C PHE A 65 -2.63 8.45 -2.70
N LEU A 66 -3.89 8.62 -3.09
CA LEU A 66 -4.99 8.82 -2.15
C LEU A 66 -5.60 7.48 -1.78
N MET A 67 -5.61 7.16 -0.48
CA MET A 67 -6.25 5.95 0.02
C MET A 67 -7.77 6.06 -0.16
N PRO A 68 -8.43 5.07 -0.80
CA PRO A 68 -9.88 5.00 -0.82
C PRO A 68 -10.47 4.95 0.60
N ILE A 69 -11.70 5.43 0.75
CA ILE A 69 -12.37 5.44 2.05
C ILE A 69 -12.83 4.02 2.39
N PHE A 70 -12.28 3.46 3.47
CA PHE A 70 -12.69 2.17 4.01
C PHE A 70 -13.32 2.35 5.39
N LYS A 71 -14.13 1.38 5.84
CA LYS A 71 -14.63 1.38 7.23
C LYS A 71 -13.53 0.93 8.19
N LYS A 72 -13.53 1.45 9.41
CA LYS A 72 -12.63 0.97 10.47
C LYS A 72 -12.79 -0.55 10.66
N GLY A 73 -11.68 -1.26 10.84
CA GLY A 73 -11.64 -2.72 10.95
C GLY A 73 -11.59 -3.47 9.61
N THR A 74 -11.71 -2.78 8.46
CA THR A 74 -11.57 -3.42 7.15
C THR A 74 -10.14 -3.95 6.97
N ILE A 75 -10.01 -5.24 6.66
CA ILE A 75 -8.74 -5.91 6.36
C ILE A 75 -8.66 -6.19 4.86
N GLY A 76 -7.53 -5.85 4.26
CA GLY A 76 -7.22 -6.15 2.86
C GLY A 76 -5.80 -6.66 2.71
N ILE A 77 -5.41 -6.98 1.48
CA ILE A 77 -4.02 -7.27 1.12
C ILE A 77 -3.51 -6.07 0.32
N ILE A 78 -2.46 -5.42 0.83
CA ILE A 78 -1.78 -4.36 0.10
C ILE A 78 -0.66 -5.01 -0.70
N VAL A 79 -0.72 -4.88 -2.02
CA VAL A 79 0.29 -5.37 -2.94
C VAL A 79 1.08 -4.19 -3.50
N PHE A 80 2.39 -4.24 -3.35
CA PHE A 80 3.33 -3.33 -4.01
C PHE A 80 4.05 -4.06 -5.12
N ARG A 81 4.16 -3.40 -6.29
CA ARG A 81 4.89 -3.89 -7.44
C ARG A 81 5.81 -2.81 -7.98
N TYR A 82 7.09 -3.12 -8.07
CA TYR A 82 8.11 -2.29 -8.70
C TYR A 82 9.04 -3.19 -9.51
N LYS A 83 9.08 -3.04 -10.83
CA LYS A 83 9.85 -3.91 -11.74
C LYS A 83 9.56 -5.41 -11.44
N LYS A 84 10.57 -6.14 -10.96
CA LYS A 84 10.50 -7.57 -10.60
C LYS A 84 10.17 -7.86 -9.13
N TYR A 85 10.05 -6.82 -8.32
CA TYR A 85 9.79 -6.88 -6.89
C TYR A 85 8.29 -6.85 -6.64
N LEU A 86 7.83 -7.79 -5.83
CA LEU A 86 6.43 -8.00 -5.48
C LEU A 86 6.37 -8.25 -3.98
N ILE A 87 5.54 -7.47 -3.29
CA ILE A 87 5.30 -7.55 -1.85
C ILE A 87 3.79 -7.61 -1.67
N ALA A 88 3.29 -8.50 -0.82
CA ALA A 88 1.86 -8.60 -0.52
C ALA A 88 1.65 -8.89 0.97
N LEU A 89 1.08 -7.93 1.69
CA LEU A 89 0.89 -8.03 3.14
C LEU A 89 -0.58 -7.79 3.49
N LYS A 90 -1.14 -8.71 4.29
CA LYS A 90 -2.50 -8.61 4.82
C LYS A 90 -2.51 -7.67 6.02
N ARG A 91 -3.33 -6.62 5.98
CA ARG A 91 -3.43 -5.63 7.07
C ARG A 91 -4.71 -4.80 7.02
N GLY A 92 -4.94 -4.02 8.07
CA GLY A 92 -5.98 -2.99 8.09
C GLY A 92 -5.72 -1.92 7.02
N VAL A 93 -6.76 -1.58 6.26
CA VAL A 93 -6.69 -0.58 5.17
C VAL A 93 -7.34 0.76 5.53
N TYR A 94 -8.07 0.81 6.64
CA TYR A 94 -8.59 2.06 7.20
C TYR A 94 -7.44 2.96 7.65
N LEU A 95 -7.52 4.24 7.28
CA LEU A 95 -6.63 5.30 7.74
C LEU A 95 -7.50 6.43 8.31
N ASP A 96 -7.09 7.00 9.44
CA ASP A 96 -7.67 8.20 10.04
C ASP A 96 -6.81 9.46 9.82
N GLN A 97 -5.65 9.28 9.19
CA GLN A 97 -4.70 10.32 8.86
C GLN A 97 -3.85 9.90 7.65
N SER A 98 -3.15 10.88 7.05
CA SER A 98 -2.13 10.59 6.04
C SER A 98 -0.96 9.84 6.65
N VAL A 99 -0.35 8.94 5.87
CA VAL A 99 0.71 8.03 6.32
C VAL A 99 1.83 7.92 5.29
N GLU A 100 2.96 7.39 5.72
CA GLU A 100 4.01 6.88 4.84
C GLU A 100 4.00 5.35 4.87
N PHE A 101 4.02 4.74 3.69
CA PHE A 101 4.24 3.32 3.47
C PHE A 101 5.67 3.12 2.96
N ASN A 102 6.53 2.58 3.81
CA ASN A 102 7.86 2.13 3.42
C ASN A 102 7.82 0.61 3.20
N PHE A 103 7.78 0.23 1.93
CA PHE A 103 7.87 -1.15 1.52
C PHE A 103 9.33 -1.60 1.51
N GLY A 104 9.59 -2.87 1.82
CA GLY A 104 10.93 -3.38 1.60
C GLY A 104 11.03 -4.88 1.42
N ILE A 105 12.16 -5.26 0.82
CA ILE A 105 12.57 -6.65 0.61
C ILE A 105 14.02 -6.76 1.01
N ASP A 106 14.31 -7.70 1.91
CA ASP A 106 15.67 -8.06 2.27
C ASP A 106 15.94 -9.54 1.96
N TYR A 107 17.04 -9.78 1.28
CA TYR A 107 17.59 -11.11 1.06
C TYR A 107 18.59 -11.46 2.17
N LYS A 108 18.99 -12.73 2.25
CA LYS A 108 20.06 -13.12 3.17
C LYS A 108 21.39 -12.45 2.80
N PRO A 109 22.20 -12.02 3.79
CA PRO A 109 21.93 -12.02 5.22
C PRO A 109 20.92 -10.93 5.61
N PHE A 110 19.97 -11.27 6.49
CA PHE A 110 18.90 -10.36 6.88
C PHE A 110 19.33 -9.38 7.97
N ASP A 111 18.71 -8.21 7.98
CA ASP A 111 18.81 -7.23 9.06
C ASP A 111 18.32 -7.84 10.39
N SER A 112 19.06 -7.60 11.48
CA SER A 112 18.72 -8.12 12.81
C SER A 112 17.42 -7.51 13.35
N GLU A 113 17.08 -6.27 12.97
CA GLU A 113 15.84 -5.61 13.38
C GLU A 113 14.60 -6.34 12.86
N LEU A 114 14.68 -6.88 11.63
CA LEU A 114 13.56 -7.59 11.02
C LEU A 114 13.40 -9.02 11.53
N THR A 115 14.48 -9.59 12.06
CA THR A 115 14.52 -10.97 12.54
C THR A 115 14.38 -11.10 14.04
N ASN A 116 14.38 -9.97 14.78
CA ASN A 116 14.48 -9.93 16.24
C ASN A 116 15.63 -10.83 16.75
N GLY A 117 16.77 -10.81 16.05
CA GLY A 117 17.94 -11.62 16.36
C GLY A 117 17.82 -13.12 16.09
N ARG A 118 16.70 -13.60 15.50
CA ARG A 118 16.50 -15.03 15.21
C ARG A 118 17.16 -15.45 13.90
N LYS A 119 17.81 -16.61 13.90
CA LYS A 119 18.33 -17.23 12.68
C LYS A 119 17.20 -17.87 11.88
N LEU A 120 16.95 -17.38 10.67
CA LEU A 120 15.88 -17.86 9.79
C LEU A 120 16.41 -18.79 8.69
N GLU A 121 16.66 -20.05 9.02
CA GLU A 121 17.40 -20.98 8.16
C GLU A 121 16.75 -21.28 6.81
N LYS A 122 15.44 -21.48 6.77
CA LYS A 122 14.71 -21.80 5.52
C LYS A 122 14.20 -20.57 4.75
N VAL A 123 14.19 -19.41 5.40
CA VAL A 123 13.72 -18.16 4.79
C VAL A 123 14.77 -17.68 3.79
N LYS A 124 14.34 -17.31 2.59
CA LYS A 124 15.20 -16.80 1.51
C LYS A 124 15.02 -15.30 1.30
N LEU A 125 13.87 -14.76 1.71
CA LEU A 125 13.48 -13.38 1.54
C LEU A 125 12.55 -12.98 2.69
N ILE A 126 12.78 -11.79 3.24
CA ILE A 126 11.82 -11.10 4.10
C ILE A 126 11.23 -9.99 3.27
N ASP A 127 9.91 -9.88 3.25
CA ASP A 127 9.26 -8.65 2.80
C ASP A 127 8.59 -7.95 3.97
N TYR A 128 8.44 -6.64 3.85
CA TYR A 128 7.84 -5.85 4.90
C TYR A 128 7.17 -4.60 4.38
N LEU A 129 6.28 -4.08 5.21
CA LEU A 129 5.67 -2.77 5.07
C LEU A 129 5.71 -2.10 6.44
N LYS A 130 6.50 -1.03 6.53
CA LYS A 130 6.49 -0.11 7.67
C LYS A 130 5.51 1.03 7.37
N VAL A 131 4.69 1.37 8.35
CA VAL A 131 3.60 2.35 8.19
C VAL A 131 3.76 3.40 9.25
N TYR A 132 4.07 4.62 8.82
CA TYR A 132 4.32 5.74 9.72
C TYR A 132 3.19 6.77 9.59
N PRO A 133 2.42 7.01 10.67
CA PRO A 133 1.48 8.12 10.71
C PRO A 133 2.20 9.46 10.54
N LYS A 134 1.65 10.40 9.76
CA LYS A 134 2.27 11.72 9.59
C LYS A 134 2.06 12.67 10.77
N LYS A 135 1.04 12.45 11.60
CA LYS A 135 0.71 13.34 12.72
C LYS A 135 0.95 12.70 14.08
N THR A 136 0.37 11.52 14.32
CA THR A 136 0.38 10.91 15.65
C THR A 136 0.44 9.38 15.60
N GLY A 137 1.23 8.79 16.50
CA GLY A 137 1.33 7.35 16.73
C GLY A 137 2.65 6.75 16.29
N ASP A 138 2.98 5.59 16.85
CA ASP A 138 4.17 4.84 16.51
C ASP A 138 4.00 4.12 15.18
N GLY A 139 5.11 3.96 14.45
CA GLY A 139 5.10 3.20 13.20
C GLY A 139 4.79 1.73 13.45
N VAL A 140 4.02 1.11 12.55
CA VAL A 140 3.73 -0.33 12.61
C VAL A 140 4.43 -1.04 11.47
N ILE A 141 5.07 -2.18 11.78
CA ILE A 141 5.68 -3.05 10.77
C ILE A 141 4.87 -4.33 10.59
N SER A 142 4.63 -4.69 9.34
CA SER A 142 4.14 -6.02 8.95
C SER A 142 5.24 -6.72 8.17
N THR A 143 5.58 -7.95 8.54
CA THR A 143 6.63 -8.75 7.89
C THR A 143 6.08 -10.06 7.34
N GLY A 144 6.63 -10.51 6.22
CA GLY A 144 6.44 -11.85 5.66
C GLY A 144 7.77 -12.57 5.56
N TYR A 145 7.79 -13.86 5.90
CA TYR A 145 8.98 -14.72 5.84
C TYR A 145 8.82 -15.75 4.71
N ILE A 146 9.54 -15.53 3.61
CA ILE A 146 9.33 -16.27 2.36
C ILE A 146 10.40 -17.33 2.20
N GLN A 147 9.99 -18.60 2.09
CA GLN A 147 10.87 -19.74 1.84
C GLN A 147 10.99 -20.08 0.34
N ASP A 148 9.89 -19.96 -0.41
CA ASP A 148 9.84 -20.16 -1.86
C ASP A 148 9.45 -18.86 -2.57
N VAL A 149 10.46 -18.15 -3.06
CA VAL A 149 10.30 -16.85 -3.74
C VAL A 149 9.52 -16.99 -5.05
N LYS A 150 9.63 -18.13 -5.76
CA LYS A 150 8.95 -18.33 -7.04
C LYS A 150 7.45 -18.53 -6.83
N LEU A 151 7.07 -19.43 -5.92
CA LEU A 151 5.67 -19.65 -5.56
C LEU A 151 5.05 -18.38 -4.98
N TYR A 152 5.80 -17.65 -4.16
CA TYR A 152 5.38 -16.36 -3.63
C TYR A 152 5.04 -15.34 -4.73
N LYS A 153 5.93 -15.16 -5.72
CA LYS A 153 5.63 -14.27 -6.85
C LYS A 153 4.41 -14.71 -7.64
N ILE A 154 4.27 -16.01 -7.91
CA ILE A 154 3.12 -16.56 -8.63
C ILE A 154 1.82 -16.30 -7.87
N SER A 155 1.81 -16.48 -6.54
CA SER A 155 0.61 -16.25 -5.73
C SER A 155 0.17 -14.79 -5.77
N ILE A 156 1.12 -13.85 -5.66
CA ILE A 156 0.82 -12.41 -5.79
C ILE A 156 0.26 -12.08 -7.17
N LEU A 157 0.89 -12.58 -8.24
CA LEU A 157 0.44 -12.30 -9.60
C LEU A 157 -0.99 -12.82 -9.86
N LYS A 158 -1.34 -13.98 -9.28
CA LYS A 158 -2.72 -14.49 -9.29
C LYS A 158 -3.70 -13.60 -8.52
N LEU A 159 -3.27 -13.00 -7.41
CA LEU A 159 -4.11 -12.10 -6.61
C LEU A 159 -4.49 -10.84 -7.38
N ILE A 160 -3.53 -10.22 -8.07
CA ILE A 160 -3.76 -8.96 -8.80
C ILE A 160 -4.27 -9.18 -10.23
N ASN A 161 -4.22 -10.41 -10.77
CA ASN A 161 -4.76 -10.78 -12.07
C ASN A 161 -5.61 -12.08 -12.00
N PRO A 162 -6.75 -12.08 -11.27
CA PRO A 162 -7.51 -13.30 -11.00
C PRO A 162 -8.11 -13.96 -12.26
N LYS A 163 -8.28 -13.21 -13.36
CA LYS A 163 -8.81 -13.69 -14.64
C LYS A 163 -7.74 -14.01 -15.70
N GLY A 164 -6.46 -13.79 -15.40
CA GLY A 164 -5.37 -13.93 -16.38
C GLY A 164 -4.87 -15.37 -16.53
N ARG A 165 -4.83 -15.90 -17.76
CA ARG A 165 -4.00 -17.06 -18.10
C ARG A 165 -2.53 -16.66 -17.85
N LEU A 166 -1.86 -17.29 -16.89
CA LEU A 166 -0.42 -17.16 -16.63
C LEU A 166 0.38 -17.75 -17.82
N LYS A 167 0.31 -17.12 -18.99
CA LYS A 167 1.18 -17.46 -20.12
C LYS A 167 2.50 -16.74 -19.90
N ASN A 168 3.56 -17.53 -19.67
CA ASN A 168 4.98 -17.16 -19.67
C ASN A 168 5.50 -16.49 -18.39
N LEU A 169 5.83 -17.30 -17.38
CA LEU A 169 6.83 -16.99 -16.35
C LEU A 169 8.03 -17.96 -16.47
N LYS A 170 8.56 -18.08 -17.70
CA LYS A 170 9.89 -18.64 -17.97
C LYS A 170 10.75 -17.50 -18.52
N SER A 171 11.54 -16.88 -17.64
CA SER A 171 12.78 -16.18 -17.97
C SER A 171 13.63 -16.17 -16.72
#